data_AF-U5WDH5-F1
#
_entry.id   AF-U5WDH5-F1
#
_cell.length_a   1.000
_cell.length_b   1.000
_cell.length_c   1.000
_cell.angle_alpha   90.00
_cell.angle_beta   90.00
_cell.angle_gamma   90.00
#
_symmetry.space_group_name_H-M   'P 1'
#
loop_
_entity.id
_entity.type
_entity.pdbx_description
1 polymer ?
#
loop_
_entity_poly.entity_id
_entity_poly.type
_entity_poly.pdbx_seq_one_letter_code
_entity_poly.pdbx_strand_id
1 'polypeptide(L)'
;MGDQINVETGGLNKFATDVRADTDNVTEPAVGRAKMPLDSVPFGESNVSGGVHAAKQRYAQSLSASTSNLTNYLSAARLLAAAAEKVAADFDAVDAKSAEGTKLVEHALWTAAQEARAARIAADRADNPRHGGPAVAM
;
A
#
# COMPACT_ATOMS: atom_id res chain seq x y z
N MET A 1 20.29 -13.12 -13.18
CA MET A 1 19.06 -13.25 -12.37
C MET A 1 19.07 -12.07 -11.43
N GLY A 2 18.39 -10.99 -11.82
CA GLY A 2 18.28 -9.80 -10.98
C GLY A 2 17.35 -10.13 -9.82
N ASP A 3 17.85 -9.92 -8.60
CA ASP A 3 17.09 -10.07 -7.38
C ASP A 3 16.02 -8.98 -7.38
N GLN A 4 14.78 -9.37 -7.66
CA GLN A 4 13.65 -8.45 -7.75
C GLN A 4 13.26 -8.12 -6.31
N ILE A 5 13.47 -6.86 -5.89
CA ILE A 5 12.98 -6.36 -4.61
C ILE A 5 11.46 -6.37 -4.71
N ASN A 6 10.84 -7.48 -4.33
CA ASN A 6 9.39 -7.60 -4.19
C ASN A 6 9.06 -7.08 -2.79
N VAL A 7 8.59 -5.85 -2.70
CA VAL A 7 8.18 -5.30 -1.41
C VAL A 7 6.91 -6.04 -0.97
N GLU A 8 6.91 -6.70 0.19
CA GLU A 8 5.73 -7.42 0.68
C GLU A 8 4.59 -6.44 1.03
N THR A 9 3.78 -6.08 0.04
CA THR A 9 2.58 -5.24 0.20
C THR A 9 1.39 -6.00 0.79
N GLY A 10 1.46 -7.34 0.80
CA GLY A 10 0.43 -8.22 1.37
C GLY A 10 0.15 -7.95 2.86
N GLY A 11 1.17 -7.57 3.63
CA GLY A 11 1.00 -7.20 5.04
C GLY A 11 0.18 -5.92 5.24
N LEU A 12 0.38 -4.91 4.38
CA LEU A 12 -0.34 -3.64 4.42
C LEU A 12 -1.81 -3.81 4.00
N ASN A 13 -2.05 -4.58 2.94
CA ASN A 13 -3.41 -4.89 2.48
C ASN A 13 -4.19 -5.70 3.51
N LYS A 14 -3.54 -6.68 4.15
CA LYS A 14 -4.13 -7.46 5.24
C LYS A 14 -4.44 -6.57 6.45
N PHE A 15 -3.50 -5.73 6.87
CA PHE A 15 -3.72 -4.76 7.96
C PHE A 15 -4.92 -3.85 7.67
N ALA A 16 -4.99 -3.25 6.48
CA ALA A 16 -6.11 -2.38 6.11
C ALA A 16 -7.46 -3.12 6.13
N THR A 17 -7.48 -4.36 5.64
CA THR A 17 -8.66 -5.22 5.64
C THR A 17 -9.11 -5.53 7.06
N ASP A 18 -8.18 -5.98 7.91
CA ASP A 18 -8.46 -6.34 9.30
C ASP A 18 -8.96 -5.13 10.11
N VAL A 19 -8.32 -3.96 9.94
CA VAL A 19 -8.72 -2.72 10.62
C VAL A 19 -10.11 -2.27 10.19
N ARG A 20 -10.46 -2.36 8.90
CA ARG A 20 -11.83 -2.06 8.44
C ARG A 20 -12.84 -3.05 8.98
N ALA A 21 -12.53 -4.34 8.91
CA ALA A 21 -13.42 -5.37 9.40
C ALA A 21 -13.73 -5.18 10.89
N ASP A 22 -12.73 -4.86 11.71
CA ASP A 22 -12.92 -4.56 13.13
C ASP A 22 -13.71 -3.25 13.34
N THR A 23 -13.34 -2.19 12.62
CA THR A 23 -14.01 -0.88 12.68
C THR A 23 -15.50 -1.02 12.36
N ASP A 24 -15.85 -1.65 11.25
CA ASP A 24 -17.20 -1.66 10.72
C ASP A 24 -18.09 -2.72 11.40
N ASN A 25 -17.54 -3.88 11.77
CA ASN A 25 -18.34 -4.97 12.36
C ASN A 25 -18.38 -4.95 13.89
N VAL A 26 -17.36 -4.39 14.55
CA VAL A 26 -17.22 -4.47 16.00
C VAL A 26 -17.35 -3.09 16.63
N THR A 27 -16.46 -2.17 16.26
CA THR A 27 -16.27 -0.92 16.99
C THR A 27 -17.38 0.09 16.68
N GLU A 28 -17.76 0.30 15.42
CA GLU A 28 -18.80 1.25 15.03
C GLU A 28 -20.19 0.85 15.59
N PRO A 29 -20.63 -0.41 15.50
CA PRO A 29 -21.88 -0.83 16.14
C PRO A 29 -21.85 -0.68 17.66
N ALA A 30 -20.70 -0.94 18.31
CA ALA A 30 -20.56 -0.76 19.76
C ALA A 30 -20.68 0.72 20.16
N VAL A 31 -20.06 1.63 19.41
CA VAL A 31 -20.17 3.08 19.62
C VAL A 31 -21.59 3.57 19.36
N GLY A 32 -22.26 3.07 18.32
CA GLY A 32 -23.67 3.39 18.05
C GLY A 32 -24.58 3.02 19.22
N ARG A 33 -24.41 1.82 19.79
CA ARG A 33 -25.16 1.38 20.99
C ARG A 33 -24.88 2.23 22.22
N ALA A 34 -23.64 2.72 22.39
CA ALA A 34 -23.26 3.57 23.52
C ALA A 34 -23.84 4.99 23.43
N LYS A 35 -24.16 5.48 22.23
CA LYS A 35 -24.76 6.81 21.99
C LYS A 35 -26.27 6.87 22.27
N MET A 36 -27.00 5.80 21.96
CA MET A 36 -28.48 5.74 22.06
C MET A 36 -29.09 6.13 23.43
N PRO A 37 -28.47 5.84 24.59
CA PRO A 37 -28.99 6.23 25.90
C PRO A 37 -28.80 7.71 26.25
N LEU A 38 -27.89 8.43 25.56
CA LEU A 38 -27.62 9.85 25.84
C LEU A 38 -28.63 10.78 25.16
N ASP A 39 -29.15 10.40 24.00
CA ASP A 39 -29.99 11.27 23.18
C ASP A 39 -31.50 11.18 23.51
N SER A 40 -31.93 10.10 24.17
CA SER A 40 -33.37 9.78 24.34
C SER A 40 -33.91 9.99 25.75
N VAL A 41 -33.06 10.10 26.77
CA VAL A 41 -33.45 10.44 28.16
C VAL A 41 -32.36 11.33 28.76
N PRO A 42 -32.65 12.59 29.14
CA PRO A 42 -31.68 13.45 29.79
C PRO A 42 -31.33 12.89 31.16
N PHE A 43 -30.24 12.13 31.21
CA PHE A 43 -29.78 11.44 32.39
C PHE A 43 -29.41 12.47 33.47
N GLY A 44 -30.27 12.66 34.47
CA GLY A 44 -30.02 13.57 35.59
C GLY A 44 -30.94 14.77 35.69
N GLU A 45 -31.79 15.07 34.69
CA GLU A 45 -32.63 16.28 34.70
C GLU A 45 -33.65 16.35 35.85
N SER A 46 -34.16 15.20 36.32
CA SER A 46 -35.19 15.15 37.37
C SER A 46 -34.69 14.37 38.59
N ASN A 47 -34.18 15.05 39.62
CA ASN A 47 -33.83 14.43 40.91
C ASN A 47 -34.09 15.36 42.09
N VAL A 48 -34.60 14.80 43.19
CA VAL A 48 -34.95 15.52 44.42
C VAL A 48 -33.72 15.80 45.32
N SER A 49 -32.59 15.11 45.08
CA SER A 49 -31.35 15.23 45.87
C SER A 49 -30.18 15.76 45.02
N GLY A 50 -29.58 16.87 45.46
CA GLY A 50 -28.49 17.56 44.75
C GLY A 50 -27.22 16.71 44.56
N GLY A 51 -26.90 15.82 45.51
CA GLY A 51 -25.75 14.92 45.39
C GLY A 51 -25.92 13.87 44.28
N VAL A 52 -27.13 13.32 44.14
CA VAL A 52 -27.47 12.37 43.07
C VAL A 52 -27.47 13.06 41.71
N HIS A 53 -27.97 14.30 41.65
CA HIS A 53 -27.93 15.11 40.44
C HIS A 53 -26.49 15.37 39.97
N ALA A 54 -25.60 15.81 40.86
CA ALA A 54 -24.20 16.05 40.54
C ALA A 54 -23.46 14.78 40.08
N ALA A 55 -23.74 13.63 40.69
CA ALA A 55 -23.17 12.35 40.27
C ALA A 55 -23.63 11.94 38.85
N LYS A 56 -24.92 12.13 38.54
CA LYS A 56 -25.48 11.85 37.21
C LYS A 56 -24.91 12.77 36.14
N GLN A 57 -24.74 14.06 36.42
CA GLN A 57 -24.09 15.00 35.51
C GLN A 57 -22.63 14.60 35.21
N ARG A 58 -21.85 14.24 36.24
CA ARG A 58 -20.46 13.77 36.05
C ARG A 58 -20.40 12.50 35.20
N TYR A 59 -21.32 11.57 35.42
CA TYR A 59 -21.42 10.36 34.61
C TYR A 59 -21.74 10.69 33.14
N ALA A 60 -22.73 11.54 32.88
CA ALA A 60 -23.09 11.98 31.53
C ALA A 60 -21.92 12.66 30.81
N GLN A 61 -21.17 13.53 31.51
CA GLN A 61 -19.97 14.17 30.96
C GLN A 61 -18.87 13.15 30.61
N SER A 62 -18.60 12.20 31.51
CA SER A 62 -17.62 11.14 31.27
C SER A 62 -18.01 10.25 30.08
N LEU A 63 -19.30 9.92 29.98
CA LEU A 63 -19.84 9.11 28.88
C LEU A 63 -19.76 9.87 27.54
N SER A 64 -20.06 11.17 27.52
CA SER A 64 -19.90 12.03 26.34
C SER A 64 -18.43 12.11 25.90
N ALA A 65 -17.51 12.36 26.83
CA ALA A 65 -16.08 12.39 26.54
C ALA A 65 -15.57 11.05 26.00
N SER A 66 -15.98 9.94 26.60
CA SER A 66 -15.61 8.59 26.15
C SER A 66 -16.14 8.30 24.75
N THR A 67 -17.39 8.68 24.47
CA THR A 67 -18.01 8.55 23.16
C THR A 67 -17.29 9.36 22.09
N SER A 68 -16.85 10.59 22.43
CA SER A 68 -16.06 11.43 21.53
C SER A 68 -14.71 10.78 21.23
N ASN A 69 -14.02 10.25 22.26
CA ASN A 69 -12.75 9.56 22.09
C ASN A 69 -12.88 8.33 21.20
N LEU A 70 -13.94 7.53 21.37
CA LEU A 70 -14.21 6.37 20.52
C LEU A 70 -14.50 6.77 19.07
N THR A 71 -15.21 7.88 18.86
CA THR A 71 -15.48 8.41 17.51
C THR A 71 -14.16 8.86 16.83
N ASN A 72 -13.29 9.53 17.59
CA ASN A 72 -11.96 9.93 17.09
C ASN A 72 -11.09 8.71 16.76
N TYR A 73 -11.14 7.67 17.59
CA TYR A 73 -10.43 6.41 17.36
C TYR A 73 -10.89 5.72 16.06
N LEU A 74 -12.21 5.61 15.84
CA LEU A 74 -12.78 5.08 14.59
C LEU A 74 -12.30 5.87 13.36
N SER A 75 -12.29 7.20 13.46
CA SER A 75 -11.81 8.05 12.36
C SER A 75 -10.32 7.83 12.08
N ALA A 76 -9.50 7.70 13.12
CA ALA A 76 -8.07 7.44 12.97
C ALA A 76 -7.81 6.06 12.37
N ALA A 77 -8.53 5.02 12.81
CA ALA A 77 -8.43 3.66 12.28
C ALA A 77 -8.74 3.62 10.77
N ARG A 78 -9.82 4.28 10.35
CA ARG A 78 -10.19 4.41 8.93
C ARG A 78 -9.12 5.10 8.10
N LEU A 79 -8.55 6.19 8.62
CA LEU A 79 -7.49 6.94 7.94
C LEU A 79 -6.21 6.12 7.81
N LEU A 80 -5.83 5.37 8.84
CA LEU A 80 -4.67 4.48 8.82
C LEU A 80 -4.86 3.33 7.82
N ALA A 81 -6.04 2.72 7.76
CA ALA A 81 -6.34 1.68 6.78
C ALA A 81 -6.25 2.21 5.34
N ALA A 82 -6.82 3.39 5.07
CA ALA A 82 -6.73 4.02 3.75
C ALA A 82 -5.29 4.40 3.37
N ALA A 83 -4.50 4.88 4.33
CA ALA A 83 -3.09 5.17 4.09
C ALA A 83 -2.28 3.90 3.78
N ALA A 84 -2.53 2.80 4.50
CA ALA A 84 -1.87 1.53 4.26
C ALA A 84 -2.15 0.97 2.87
N GLU A 85 -3.39 1.03 2.39
CA GLU A 85 -3.74 0.63 1.02
C GLU A 85 -3.08 1.51 -0.04
N LYS A 86 -3.05 2.82 0.20
CA LYS A 86 -2.39 3.74 -0.74
C LYS A 86 -0.91 3.41 -0.86
N VAL A 87 -0.23 3.18 0.26
CA VAL A 87 1.18 2.80 0.27
C VAL A 87 1.39 1.46 -0.44
N ALA A 88 0.53 0.46 -0.21
CA ALA A 88 0.59 -0.81 -0.93
C ALA A 88 0.45 -0.63 -2.44
N ALA A 89 -0.53 0.15 -2.90
CA ALA A 89 -0.75 0.45 -4.32
C ALA A 89 0.44 1.21 -4.95
N ASP A 90 1.03 2.16 -4.23
CA ASP A 90 2.19 2.92 -4.69
C ASP A 90 3.41 1.99 -4.86
N PHE A 91 3.63 1.04 -3.95
CA PHE A 91 4.70 0.03 -4.07
C PHE A 91 4.48 -0.91 -5.25
N ASP A 92 3.28 -1.46 -5.41
CA ASP A 92 2.94 -2.34 -6.54
C ASP A 92 3.18 -1.64 -7.89
N ALA A 93 2.86 -0.33 -7.97
CA ALA A 93 3.10 0.48 -9.16
C ALA A 93 4.59 0.70 -9.45
N VAL A 94 5.40 0.93 -8.41
CA VAL A 94 6.86 1.08 -8.53
C VAL A 94 7.51 -0.24 -8.97
N ASP A 95 7.08 -1.36 -8.41
CA ASP A 95 7.59 -2.69 -8.76
C ASP A 95 7.26 -3.05 -10.21
N ALA A 96 6.03 -2.77 -10.66
CA ALA A 96 5.62 -2.95 -12.05
C ALA A 96 6.48 -2.10 -13.02
N LYS A 97 6.69 -0.82 -12.69
CA LYS A 97 7.51 0.08 -13.50
C LYS A 97 8.98 -0.35 -13.54
N SER A 98 9.51 -0.85 -12.42
CA SER A 98 10.88 -1.34 -12.33
C SER A 98 11.08 -2.62 -13.15
N ALA A 99 10.10 -3.53 -13.14
CA ALA A 99 10.10 -4.72 -13.97
C ALA A 99 10.06 -4.39 -15.47
N GLU A 100 9.26 -3.39 -15.87
CA GLU A 100 9.24 -2.90 -17.25
C GLU A 100 10.57 -2.25 -17.65
N GLY A 101 11.12 -1.37 -16.81
CA GLY A 101 12.41 -0.73 -17.05
C GLY A 101 13.55 -1.74 -17.21
N THR A 102 13.56 -2.80 -16.42
CA THR A 102 14.55 -3.88 -16.52
C THR A 102 14.49 -4.57 -17.88
N LYS A 103 13.29 -4.89 -18.38
CA LYS A 103 13.11 -5.49 -19.72
C LYS A 103 13.62 -4.58 -20.84
N LEU A 104 13.36 -3.28 -20.74
CA LEU A 104 13.84 -2.30 -21.72
C LEU A 104 15.37 -2.20 -21.73
N VAL A 105 15.99 -2.19 -20.56
CA VAL A 105 17.45 -2.16 -20.41
C VAL A 105 18.07 -3.46 -20.93
N GLU A 106 17.52 -4.62 -20.60
CA GLU A 106 17.97 -5.92 -21.13
C GLU A 106 17.88 -5.98 -22.66
N HIS A 107 16.76 -5.51 -23.23
CA HIS A 107 16.60 -5.43 -24.68
C HIS A 107 17.63 -4.50 -25.32
N ALA A 108 17.84 -3.30 -24.78
CA ALA A 108 18.83 -2.35 -25.29
C ALA A 108 20.26 -2.92 -25.23
N LEU A 109 20.62 -3.59 -24.14
CA LEU A 109 21.90 -4.29 -23.99
C LEU A 109 22.08 -5.40 -25.02
N TRP A 110 21.02 -6.19 -25.28
CA TRP A 110 21.08 -7.25 -26.28
C TRP A 110 21.25 -6.70 -27.70
N THR A 111 20.53 -5.64 -28.06
CA THR A 111 20.69 -4.95 -29.35
C THR A 111 22.10 -4.38 -29.50
N ALA A 112 22.62 -3.68 -28.50
CA ALA A 112 23.98 -3.15 -28.54
C ALA A 112 25.04 -4.26 -28.67
N ALA A 113 24.84 -5.40 -27.98
CA ALA A 113 25.74 -6.55 -28.09
C ALA A 113 25.71 -7.19 -29.49
N GLN A 114 24.53 -7.25 -30.13
CA GLN A 114 24.37 -7.73 -31.50
C GLN A 114 25.07 -6.80 -32.51
N GLU A 115 24.87 -5.49 -32.38
CA GLU A 115 25.53 -4.48 -33.22
C GLU A 115 27.05 -4.56 -33.09
N ALA A 116 27.58 -4.67 -31.87
CA ALA A 116 29.01 -4.83 -31.64
C ALA A 116 29.58 -6.11 -32.26
N ARG A 117 28.83 -7.23 -32.21
CA ARG A 117 29.22 -8.49 -32.87
C ARG A 117 29.24 -8.35 -34.39
N ALA A 118 28.21 -7.72 -34.97
CA ALA A 118 28.13 -7.48 -36.40
C ALA A 118 29.28 -6.59 -36.88
N ALA A 119 29.59 -5.53 -36.14
CA ALA A 119 30.71 -4.64 -36.43
C ALA A 119 32.07 -5.37 -36.38
N ARG A 120 32.28 -6.27 -35.40
CA ARG A 120 33.48 -7.12 -35.35
C ARG A 120 33.61 -8.04 -36.56
N ILE A 121 32.54 -8.76 -36.93
CA ILE A 121 32.56 -9.66 -38.09
C ILE A 121 32.84 -8.87 -39.39
N ALA A 122 32.28 -7.67 -39.52
CA ALA A 122 32.55 -6.80 -40.67
C ALA A 122 34.01 -6.35 -40.73
N ALA A 123 34.60 -5.98 -39.58
CA ALA A 123 36.02 -5.64 -39.48
C ALA A 123 36.92 -6.84 -39.82
N ASP A 124 36.64 -8.03 -39.28
CA ASP A 124 37.42 -9.25 -39.55
C ASP A 124 37.38 -9.64 -41.05
N ARG A 125 36.26 -9.41 -41.74
CA ARG A 125 36.14 -9.61 -43.19
C ARG A 125 36.89 -8.56 -44.00
N ALA A 126 36.92 -7.31 -43.53
CA ALA A 126 37.67 -6.24 -44.17
C ALA A 126 39.19 -6.49 -44.07
N ASP A 127 39.64 -7.08 -42.97
CA ASP A 127 41.05 -7.42 -42.74
C ASP A 127 41.52 -8.71 -43.44
N ASN A 128 40.62 -9.57 -43.95
CA ASN A 128 40.99 -10.84 -44.62
C ASN A 128 40.44 -10.99 -46.05
N PRO A 129 40.96 -10.26 -47.06
CA PRO A 129 40.38 -10.23 -48.42
C PRO A 129 40.87 -11.35 -49.36
N ARG A 130 41.71 -12.31 -48.93
CA ARG A 130 42.46 -13.18 -49.88
C ARG A 130 42.59 -14.64 -49.43
N HIS A 131 41.59 -15.47 -49.75
CA HIS A 131 41.78 -16.91 -50.03
C HIS A 131 40.78 -17.41 -51.10
N GLY A 132 40.72 -16.69 -52.21
CA GLY A 132 39.95 -17.08 -53.40
C GLY A 132 40.75 -16.81 -54.66
N GLY A 133 41.87 -17.52 -54.84
CA GLY A 133 42.59 -17.58 -56.10
C GLY A 133 42.50 -19.00 -56.66
N PRO A 134 42.11 -19.20 -57.93
CA PRO A 134 41.85 -20.52 -58.48
C PRO A 134 43.12 -21.38 -58.53
N ALA A 135 42.93 -22.69 -58.31
CA ALA A 135 43.93 -23.70 -58.60
C ALA A 135 44.35 -23.59 -60.07
N VAL A 136 45.62 -23.26 -60.33
CA VAL A 136 46.22 -23.39 -61.65
C VAL A 136 47.25 -24.49 -61.57
N ALA A 137 46.95 -25.56 -62.31
CA ALA A 137 47.82 -26.68 -62.58
C ALA A 137 49.07 -26.24 -63.35
N MET A 138 50.24 -26.75 -62.97
CA MET A 138 51.24 -27.41 -63.82
C MET A 138 52.21 -28.20 -62.93
#